data_AF-A0AAV3WB39-F1
#
_entry.id   AF-A0AAV3WB39-F1
#
_cell.length_a   1.000
_cell.length_b   1.000
_cell.length_c   1.000
_cell.angle_alpha   90.00
_cell.angle_beta   90.00
_cell.angle_gamma   90.00
#
_symmetry.space_group_name_H-M   'P 1'
#
loop_
_entity.id
_entity.type
_entity.pdbx_description
1 polymer ?
#
loop_
_entity_poly.entity_id
_entity_poly.type
_entity_poly.pdbx_seq_one_letter_code
_entity_poly.pdbx_strand_id
1 'polypeptide(L)'
;MVQKFLADNQPATNATAAKVIKTPVFIIQGANDQAVLPDMTKLLYANMKAKATTYFPQNGYADGYKLTIVPKATHTQAIVCQNKEAVDFIQTYMSAGTGIVLTDAQKDASTNENCTGIAPT
;
A
#
# COMPACT_ATOMS: atom_id res chain seq x y z
N MET A 1 18.34 -22.02 7.89
CA MET A 1 18.31 -21.90 6.42
C MET A 1 17.15 -21.02 5.94
N VAL A 2 15.91 -21.27 6.37
CA VAL A 2 14.71 -20.49 5.99
C VAL A 2 14.78 -19.01 6.43
N GLN A 3 15.19 -18.72 7.68
CA GLN A 3 15.27 -17.33 8.17
C GLN A 3 16.24 -16.46 7.37
N LYS A 4 17.42 -17.01 7.03
CA LYS A 4 18.40 -16.35 6.16
C LYS A 4 17.84 -16.13 4.76
N PHE A 5 17.20 -17.15 4.18
CA PHE A 5 16.55 -17.04 2.88
C PHE A 5 15.50 -15.91 2.86
N LEU A 6 14.66 -15.81 3.90
CA LEU A 6 13.66 -14.75 4.00
C LEU A 6 14.31 -13.36 4.12
N ALA A 7 15.35 -13.22 4.94
CA ALA A 7 16.08 -11.95 5.09
C ALA A 7 16.75 -11.51 3.78
N ASP A 8 17.32 -12.44 3.01
CA ASP A 8 18.05 -12.14 1.78
C ASP A 8 17.10 -11.82 0.61
N ASN A 9 15.90 -12.42 0.59
CA ASN A 9 15.00 -12.43 -0.58
C ASN A 9 13.70 -11.63 -0.44
N GLN A 10 13.40 -11.04 0.72
CA GLN A 10 12.20 -10.22 0.90
C GLN A 10 12.53 -8.72 0.96
N PRO A 11 12.66 -8.04 -0.20
CA PRO A 11 13.04 -6.62 -0.23
C PRO A 11 12.06 -5.72 0.53
N ALA A 12 10.76 -6.04 0.53
CA ALA A 12 9.74 -5.28 1.25
C ALA A 12 9.90 -5.30 2.79
N THR A 13 10.72 -6.20 3.35
CA THR A 13 11.01 -6.21 4.79
C THR A 13 12.02 -5.14 5.19
N ASN A 14 12.65 -4.44 4.23
CA ASN A 14 13.70 -3.44 4.46
C ASN A 14 14.79 -3.94 5.42
N ALA A 15 15.13 -5.24 5.36
CA ALA A 15 16.00 -5.90 6.35
C ALA A 15 17.40 -5.27 6.47
N THR A 16 17.87 -4.59 5.43
CA THR A 16 19.16 -3.87 5.39
C THR A 16 18.99 -2.49 4.77
N ALA A 17 19.97 -1.59 4.99
CA ALA A 17 19.96 -0.25 4.41
C ALA A 17 19.83 -0.25 2.88
N ALA A 18 20.45 -1.22 2.19
CA ALA A 18 20.38 -1.35 0.73
C ALA A 18 18.99 -1.80 0.24
N LYS A 19 18.17 -2.42 1.10
CA LYS A 19 16.83 -2.91 0.77
C LYS A 19 15.73 -1.91 1.12
N VAL A 20 16.04 -0.83 1.85
CA VAL A 20 15.07 0.25 2.12
C VAL A 20 14.56 0.83 0.81
N ILE A 21 13.23 0.83 0.63
CA ILE A 21 12.58 1.44 -0.52
C ILE A 21 12.67 2.97 -0.40
N LYS A 22 13.37 3.64 -1.30
CA LYS A 22 13.63 5.10 -1.21
C LYS A 22 12.58 5.95 -1.93
N THR A 23 11.56 5.32 -2.47
CA THR A 23 10.44 5.95 -3.18
C THR A 23 9.19 5.93 -2.32
N PRO A 24 8.22 6.81 -2.60
CA PRO A 24 6.89 6.72 -1.98
C PRO A 24 6.27 5.33 -2.20
N VAL A 25 5.55 4.83 -1.20
CA VAL A 25 4.83 3.55 -1.23
C VAL A 25 3.42 3.75 -0.72
N PHE A 26 2.43 3.26 -1.46
CA PHE A 26 1.05 3.18 -0.98
C PHE A 26 0.60 1.73 -0.88
N ILE A 27 0.25 1.30 0.34
CA ILE A 27 -0.26 -0.03 0.65
C ILE A 27 -1.76 0.08 0.90
N ILE A 28 -2.55 -0.73 0.20
CA ILE A 28 -4.00 -0.84 0.35
C ILE A 28 -4.29 -2.26 0.83
N GLN A 29 -5.10 -2.39 1.88
CA GLN A 29 -5.41 -3.67 2.50
C GLN A 29 -6.88 -3.73 2.89
N GLY A 30 -7.59 -4.78 2.48
CA GLY A 30 -8.96 -5.02 2.94
C GLY A 30 -8.98 -5.48 4.40
N ALA A 31 -9.89 -4.93 5.22
CA ALA A 31 -10.03 -5.31 6.62
C ALA A 31 -10.56 -6.75 6.82
N ASN A 32 -11.30 -7.27 5.84
CA ASN A 32 -11.86 -8.63 5.84
C ASN A 32 -11.07 -9.59 4.94
N ASP A 33 -9.90 -9.18 4.46
CA ASP A 33 -9.04 -10.03 3.63
C ASP A 33 -8.62 -11.30 4.38
N GLN A 34 -8.85 -12.45 3.76
CA GLN A 34 -8.48 -13.78 4.27
C GLN A 34 -7.30 -14.40 3.49
N ALA A 35 -6.94 -13.83 2.33
CA ALA A 35 -5.80 -14.28 1.54
C ALA A 35 -4.49 -13.70 2.08
N VAL A 36 -4.53 -12.42 2.45
CA VAL A 36 -3.43 -11.72 3.13
C VAL A 36 -4.00 -11.03 4.37
N LEU A 37 -3.70 -11.58 5.54
CA LEU A 37 -4.29 -11.10 6.79
C LEU A 37 -3.89 -9.64 7.07
N PRO A 38 -4.83 -8.75 7.45
CA PRO A 38 -4.54 -7.33 7.66
C PRO A 38 -3.40 -7.05 8.64
N ASP A 39 -3.27 -7.88 9.67
CA ASP A 39 -2.24 -7.71 10.68
C ASP A 39 -0.84 -8.00 10.14
N MET A 40 -0.70 -8.91 9.17
CA MET A 40 0.57 -9.14 8.48
C MET A 40 0.99 -7.89 7.68
N THR A 41 0.04 -7.24 7.02
CA THR A 41 0.29 -6.01 6.25
C THR A 41 0.61 -4.83 7.16
N LYS A 42 -0.07 -4.70 8.31
CA LYS A 42 0.27 -3.68 9.33
C LYS A 42 1.69 -3.88 9.88
N LEU A 43 2.07 -5.13 10.18
CA LEU A 43 3.41 -5.46 10.66
C LEU A 43 4.48 -5.14 9.60
N LEU A 44 4.22 -5.49 8.33
CA LEU A 44 5.10 -5.13 7.22
C LEU A 44 5.30 -3.62 7.14
N TYR A 45 4.22 -2.85 7.13
CA TYR A 45 4.26 -1.38 7.07
C TYR A 45 5.03 -0.76 8.24
N ALA A 46 4.77 -1.21 9.47
CA ALA A 46 5.47 -0.74 10.66
C ALA A 46 6.98 -1.01 10.58
N ASN A 47 7.36 -2.22 10.15
CA ASN A 47 8.76 -2.59 9.94
C ASN A 47 9.42 -1.73 8.85
N MET A 48 8.72 -1.51 7.73
CA MET A 48 9.23 -0.65 6.66
C MET A 48 9.56 0.75 7.17
N LYS A 49 8.63 1.38 7.92
CA LYS A 49 8.86 2.71 8.52
C LYS A 49 10.02 2.70 9.51
N ALA A 50 10.04 1.75 10.44
CA ALA A 50 11.10 1.66 11.45
C ALA A 50 12.49 1.52 10.82
N LYS A 51 12.63 0.69 9.78
CA LYS A 51 13.90 0.49 9.07
C LYS A 51 14.32 1.71 8.26
N ALA A 52 13.38 2.38 7.59
CA ALA A 52 13.65 3.63 6.89
C ALA A 52 14.17 4.70 7.86
N THR A 53 13.51 4.87 9.01
CA THR A 53 13.95 5.81 10.06
C THR A 53 15.30 5.43 10.66
N THR A 54 15.56 4.14 10.88
CA THR A 54 16.83 3.67 11.47
C THR A 54 18.01 3.88 10.53
N TYR A 55 17.87 3.52 9.26
CA TYR A 55 18.97 3.57 8.30
C TYR A 55 19.15 4.94 7.63
N PHE A 56 18.07 5.72 7.50
CA PHE A 56 18.08 7.02 6.81
C PHE A 56 17.30 8.08 7.61
N PRO A 57 17.71 8.39 8.86
CA PRO A 57 16.96 9.26 9.76
C PRO A 57 16.78 10.70 9.24
N GLN A 58 17.64 11.16 8.32
CA GLN A 58 17.58 12.53 7.78
C GLN A 58 16.88 12.64 6.41
N ASN A 59 16.49 11.53 5.78
CA ASN A 59 15.95 11.54 4.41
C ASN A 59 14.42 11.50 4.33
N GLY A 60 13.70 11.31 5.44
CA GLY A 60 12.23 11.33 5.47
C GLY A 60 11.55 10.22 4.65
N TYR A 61 12.27 9.16 4.24
CA TYR A 61 11.66 8.09 3.40
C TYR A 61 10.44 7.44 4.04
N ALA A 62 10.40 7.33 5.37
CA ALA A 62 9.27 6.78 6.12
C ALA A 62 7.98 7.61 5.98
N ASP A 63 8.08 8.90 5.62
CA ASP A 63 6.94 9.81 5.44
C ASP A 63 6.26 9.60 4.09
N GLY A 64 7.00 9.08 3.11
CA GLY A 64 6.46 8.69 1.81
C GLY A 64 5.71 7.36 1.82
N TYR A 65 5.69 6.63 2.94
CA TYR A 65 4.96 5.37 3.07
C TYR A 65 3.56 5.63 3.64
N LYS A 66 2.54 5.11 2.97
CA LYS A 66 1.13 5.19 3.36
C LYS A 66 0.52 3.79 3.43
N LEU A 67 -0.31 3.55 4.44
CA LEU A 67 -1.16 2.35 4.55
C LEU A 67 -2.61 2.78 4.73
N THR A 68 -3.51 2.21 3.93
CA THR A 68 -4.96 2.32 4.10
C THR A 68 -5.55 0.93 4.36
N ILE A 69 -6.23 0.78 5.50
CA ILE A 69 -7.08 -0.37 5.78
C ILE A 69 -8.50 -0.02 5.32
N VAL A 70 -9.00 -0.72 4.30
CA VAL A 70 -10.33 -0.49 3.72
C VAL A 70 -11.36 -1.25 4.55
N PRO A 71 -12.27 -0.55 5.26
CA PRO A 71 -13.22 -1.20 6.15
C PRO A 71 -14.10 -2.19 5.41
N LYS A 72 -14.30 -3.38 6.01
CA LYS A 72 -15.17 -4.47 5.51
C LYS A 72 -14.85 -5.04 4.11
N ALA A 73 -13.84 -4.51 3.43
CA ALA A 73 -13.44 -5.00 2.11
C ALA A 73 -12.62 -6.30 2.21
N THR A 74 -12.88 -7.21 1.27
CA THR A 74 -12.02 -8.37 0.97
C THR A 74 -10.80 -7.96 0.14
N HIS A 75 -9.95 -8.92 -0.22
CA HIS A 75 -8.70 -8.71 -0.98
C HIS A 75 -8.88 -7.80 -2.20
N THR A 76 -9.67 -8.24 -3.18
CA THR A 76 -9.85 -7.50 -4.45
C THR A 76 -10.77 -6.29 -4.27
N GLN A 77 -11.74 -6.35 -3.37
CA GLN A 77 -12.62 -5.21 -3.08
C GLN A 77 -11.81 -4.00 -2.61
N ALA A 78 -10.81 -4.19 -1.74
CA ALA A 78 -10.00 -3.08 -1.27
C ALA A 78 -9.30 -2.33 -2.41
N ILE A 79 -8.82 -3.06 -3.42
CA ILE A 79 -8.18 -2.50 -4.61
C ILE A 79 -9.18 -1.65 -5.39
N VAL A 80 -10.36 -2.20 -5.69
CA VAL A 80 -11.40 -1.50 -6.47
C VAL A 80 -11.89 -0.27 -5.72
N CYS A 81 -12.17 -0.40 -4.42
CA CYS A 81 -12.74 0.68 -3.62
C CYS A 81 -11.75 1.82 -3.35
N GLN A 82 -10.45 1.57 -3.41
CA GLN A 82 -9.39 2.59 -3.32
C GLN A 82 -8.77 2.92 -4.68
N ASN A 83 -9.42 2.57 -5.79
CA ASN A 83 -8.86 2.73 -7.13
C ASN A 83 -8.53 4.19 -7.44
N LYS A 84 -9.38 5.13 -7.01
CA LYS A 84 -9.13 6.57 -7.15
C LYS A 84 -7.80 6.95 -6.50
N GLU A 85 -7.62 6.62 -5.22
CA GLU A 85 -6.41 6.97 -4.47
C GLU A 85 -5.18 6.27 -5.03
N ALA A 86 -5.31 5.03 -5.51
CA ALA A 86 -4.22 4.30 -6.15
C ALA A 86 -3.77 5.00 -7.44
N VAL A 87 -4.72 5.36 -8.31
CA VAL A 87 -4.43 6.10 -9.55
C VAL A 87 -3.84 7.48 -9.25
N ASP A 88 -4.40 8.22 -8.28
CA ASP A 88 -3.89 9.53 -7.89
C ASP A 88 -2.45 9.45 -7.35
N PHE A 89 -2.16 8.42 -6.55
CA PHE A 89 -0.81 8.16 -6.04
C PHE A 89 0.16 7.86 -7.18
N ILE A 90 -0.22 6.99 -8.13
CA ILE A 90 0.60 6.65 -9.30
C ILE A 90 0.83 7.91 -10.15
N GLN A 91 -0.20 8.69 -10.43
CA GLN A 91 -0.07 9.91 -11.23
C GLN A 91 0.88 10.92 -10.58
N THR A 92 0.88 11.00 -9.25
CA THR A 92 1.72 11.94 -8.49
C THR A 92 3.18 11.50 -8.45
N TYR A 93 3.45 10.22 -8.18
CA TYR A 93 4.81 9.74 -7.85
C TYR A 93 5.46 8.85 -8.92
N MET A 94 4.66 8.36 -9.88
CA MET A 94 5.05 7.37 -10.89
C MET A 94 4.37 7.63 -12.24
N SER A 95 4.20 8.91 -12.61
CA SER A 95 3.55 9.28 -13.88
C SER A 95 4.25 8.61 -15.07
N ALA A 96 3.46 8.00 -15.95
CA ALA A 96 3.97 7.37 -17.17
C ALA A 96 4.38 8.39 -18.26
N GLY A 97 4.22 9.70 -18.01
CA GLY A 97 4.58 10.75 -18.96
C GLY A 97 3.71 10.79 -20.23
N THR A 98 2.61 10.05 -20.27
CA THR A 98 1.72 9.95 -21.44
C THR A 98 0.80 11.15 -21.61
N GLY A 99 0.70 12.03 -20.61
CA GLY A 99 -0.26 13.13 -20.56
C GLY A 99 -1.72 12.68 -20.30
N ILE A 100 -1.97 11.37 -20.17
CA ILE A 100 -3.30 10.83 -19.87
C ILE A 100 -3.57 11.02 -18.38
N VAL A 101 -4.71 11.62 -18.05
CA VAL A 101 -5.20 11.79 -16.68
C VAL A 101 -6.65 11.30 -16.63
N LEU A 102 -6.91 10.30 -15.79
CA LEU A 102 -8.27 9.81 -15.56
C LEU A 102 -9.06 10.80 -14.70
N THR A 103 -10.30 11.09 -15.13
CA THR A 103 -11.24 11.89 -14.34
C THR A 103 -11.69 11.12 -13.10
N ASP A 104 -12.21 11.81 -12.10
CA ASP A 104 -12.73 11.16 -10.89
C ASP A 104 -13.84 10.15 -11.22
N ALA A 105 -14.75 10.49 -12.14
CA ALA A 105 -15.79 9.57 -12.60
C ALA A 105 -15.25 8.28 -13.25
N GLN A 106 -14.04 8.29 -13.80
CA GLN A 106 -13.42 7.11 -14.42
C GLN A 106 -12.71 6.18 -13.42
N LYS A 107 -12.32 6.70 -12.25
CA LYS A 107 -11.49 5.96 -11.27
C LYS A 107 -12.16 5.76 -9.91
N ASP A 108 -13.18 6.55 -9.58
CA ASP A 108 -13.84 6.51 -8.28
C ASP A 108 -14.96 5.47 -8.23
N ALA A 109 -14.76 4.45 -7.41
CA ALA A 109 -15.75 3.41 -7.13
C ALA A 109 -16.40 3.57 -5.74
N SER A 110 -16.09 4.63 -4.99
CA SER A 110 -16.50 4.81 -3.59
C SER A 110 -18.02 4.85 -3.39
N THR A 111 -18.77 5.24 -4.42
CA THR A 111 -20.24 5.30 -4.40
C THR A 111 -20.91 3.95 -4.70
N ASN A 112 -20.15 2.95 -5.16
CA ASN A 112 -20.68 1.60 -5.36
C ASN A 112 -21.02 0.99 -4.00
N GLU A 113 -22.19 0.35 -3.88
CA GLU A 113 -22.65 -0.27 -2.63
C GLU A 113 -21.59 -1.21 -2.01
N ASN A 114 -20.84 -1.93 -2.85
CA ASN A 114 -19.77 -2.84 -2.43
C ASN A 114 -18.53 -2.12 -1.86
N CYS A 115 -18.45 -0.80 -2.01
CA CYS A 115 -17.35 0.05 -1.55
C CYS A 115 -17.74 1.03 -0.44
N THR A 116 -19.03 1.13 -0.11
CA THR A 116 -19.51 1.96 1.00
C THR A 116 -19.19 1.38 2.39
N GLY A 117 -18.80 0.10 2.45
CA GLY A 117 -18.69 -0.62 3.71
C GLY A 117 -20.06 -0.83 4.38
N ILE A 118 -21.16 -0.76 3.65
CA ILE A 118 -22.49 -1.18 4.12
C ILE A 118 -22.69 -2.62 3.60
N ALA A 119 -23.12 -3.54 4.47
CA ALA A 119 -23.47 -4.88 4.01
C ALA A 119 -24.68 -4.74 3.06
N PRO A 120 -24.70 -5.41 1.88
CA PRO A 120 -25.87 -5.38 1.02
C PRO A 120 -27.10 -5.80 1.82
N THR A 121 -28.13 -4.95 1.85
CA THR A 121 -29.44 -5.27 2.43
C THR A 121 -30.22 -6.19 1.53
#